data_AF-N2B5J8-F1
#
_entry.id   AF-N2B5J8-F1
#
_cell.length_a   1.000
_cell.length_b   1.000
_cell.length_c   1.000
_cell.angle_alpha   90.00
_cell.angle_beta   90.00
_cell.angle_gamma   90.00
#
_symmetry.space_group_name_H-M   'P 1'
#
loop_
_entity.id
_entity.type
_entity.pdbx_description
1 polymer ?
#
loop_
_entity_poly.entity_id
_entity_poly.type
_entity_poly.pdbx_seq_one_letter_code
_entity_poly.pdbx_strand_id
1 'polypeptide(L)'
;MVALEEKYSILSNGCKYYTGLFIAYDNQKIESYIQKIKDYMGDEVYNKLKPNIVLTEFYRIKENGVEKDIPIEISVSISWYKTTYGIYGDEGAGFRFKETRVVGMGNLFNTFYLIDNKFIRHKEDRTKQNYKSSTKDKQ
;
A
#
# COMPACT_ATOMS: atom_id res chain seq x y z
N MET A 1 13.87 19.55 -4.52
CA MET A 1 13.25 18.21 -4.57
C MET A 1 14.31 17.21 -4.16
N VAL A 2 14.11 16.49 -3.06
CA VAL A 2 15.04 15.43 -2.62
C VAL A 2 14.70 14.21 -3.45
N ALA A 3 15.64 13.72 -4.26
CA ALA A 3 15.49 12.44 -4.92
C ALA A 3 15.44 11.36 -3.83
N LEU A 4 14.31 10.70 -3.66
CA LEU A 4 14.24 9.47 -2.87
C LEU A 4 15.15 8.46 -3.59
N GLU A 5 16.27 8.09 -2.99
CA GLU A 5 17.08 6.99 -3.53
C GLU A 5 16.20 5.73 -3.63
N GLU A 6 15.99 5.24 -4.85
CA GLU A 6 15.26 3.99 -5.07
C GLU A 6 16.07 2.83 -4.48
N LYS A 7 15.70 2.35 -3.28
CA LYS A 7 16.32 1.16 -2.69
C LYS A 7 15.87 -0.10 -3.47
N TYR A 8 16.82 -0.83 -4.04
CA TYR A 8 16.55 -2.08 -4.76
C TYR A 8 17.54 -3.20 -4.38
N SER A 9 17.11 -4.45 -4.56
CA SER A 9 17.94 -5.66 -4.49
C SER A 9 18.06 -6.30 -5.88
N ILE A 10 19.06 -7.16 -6.09
CA ILE A 10 19.21 -7.91 -7.35
C ILE A 10 18.82 -9.36 -7.09
N LEU A 11 17.86 -9.88 -7.86
CA LEU A 11 17.40 -11.27 -7.80
C LEU A 11 18.42 -12.20 -8.46
N SER A 12 18.33 -13.51 -8.18
CA SER A 12 19.21 -14.53 -8.78
C SER A 12 19.16 -14.58 -10.30
N ASN A 13 18.06 -14.12 -10.92
CA ASN A 13 17.90 -13.99 -12.36
C ASN A 13 18.43 -12.65 -12.93
N GLY A 14 19.13 -11.84 -12.11
CA GLY A 14 19.69 -10.55 -12.50
C GLY A 14 18.70 -9.39 -12.57
N CYS A 15 17.41 -9.62 -12.29
CA CYS A 15 16.41 -8.55 -12.30
C CYS A 15 16.48 -7.69 -11.03
N LYS A 16 16.23 -6.39 -11.18
CA LYS A 16 16.12 -5.48 -10.03
C LYS A 16 14.77 -5.67 -9.34
N TYR A 17 14.79 -5.84 -8.03
CA TYR A 17 13.65 -5.98 -7.15
C TYR A 17 13.51 -4.76 -6.26
N TYR A 18 12.32 -4.17 -6.26
CA TYR A 18 12.01 -2.93 -5.57
C TYR A 18 10.95 -3.18 -4.50
N THR A 19 11.15 -2.58 -3.34
CA THR A 19 10.22 -2.58 -2.21
C THR A 19 10.01 -1.14 -1.75
N GLY A 20 8.77 -0.67 -1.67
CA GLY A 20 8.48 0.71 -1.28
C GLY A 20 7.01 1.05 -1.35
N LEU A 21 6.69 2.34 -1.48
CA LEU A 21 5.33 2.83 -1.68
C LEU A 21 5.32 3.69 -2.94
N PHE A 22 5.00 3.07 -4.08
CA PHE A 22 4.99 3.73 -5.38
C PHE A 22 3.55 3.92 -5.86
N ILE A 23 3.17 5.14 -6.21
CA ILE A 23 1.82 5.42 -6.70
C ILE A 23 1.61 4.70 -8.04
N ALA A 24 0.63 3.79 -8.09
CA ALA A 24 0.45 2.89 -9.22
C ALA A 24 -0.21 3.57 -10.43
N TYR A 25 -1.23 4.39 -10.21
CA TYR A 25 -2.12 4.84 -11.29
C TYR A 25 -1.48 5.80 -12.31
N ASP A 26 -0.33 6.39 -12.00
CA ASP A 26 0.41 7.33 -12.87
C ASP A 26 1.72 6.71 -13.39
N ASN A 27 1.95 5.42 -13.14
CA ASN A 27 3.18 4.75 -13.55
C ASN A 27 2.98 4.05 -14.91
N GLN A 28 3.49 4.68 -15.97
CA GLN A 28 3.47 4.13 -17.34
C GLN A 28 4.10 2.72 -17.43
N LYS A 29 5.05 2.40 -16.55
CA LYS A 29 5.74 1.09 -16.55
C LYS A 29 4.85 -0.09 -16.14
N ILE A 30 3.68 0.17 -15.55
CA ILE A 30 2.70 -0.85 -15.12
C ILE A 30 1.35 -0.76 -15.85
N GLU A 31 1.25 0.01 -16.93
CA GLU A 31 -0.03 0.31 -17.61
C GLU A 31 -0.85 -0.95 -17.97
N SER A 32 -0.19 -2.01 -18.44
CA SER A 32 -0.84 -3.29 -18.75
C SER A 32 -1.43 -4.00 -17.53
N TYR A 33 -0.92 -3.71 -16.32
CA TYR A 33 -1.45 -4.20 -15.06
C TYR A 33 -2.56 -3.30 -14.51
N ILE A 34 -2.56 -2.00 -14.83
CA ILE A 34 -3.66 -1.09 -14.47
C ILE A 34 -4.99 -1.61 -15.00
N GLN A 35 -5.03 -2.11 -16.24
CA GLN A 35 -6.26 -2.69 -16.78
C GLN A 35 -6.72 -3.92 -15.98
N LYS A 36 -5.81 -4.80 -15.58
CA LYS A 36 -6.14 -5.97 -14.73
C LYS A 36 -6.65 -5.55 -13.34
N ILE A 37 -6.13 -4.47 -12.78
CA ILE A 37 -6.61 -3.90 -11.52
C ILE A 37 -8.03 -3.37 -11.70
N LYS A 38 -8.31 -2.64 -12.80
CA LYS A 38 -9.67 -2.18 -13.13
C LYS A 38 -10.64 -3.35 -13.29
N ASP A 39 -10.25 -4.38 -14.03
CA ASP A 39 -11.08 -5.58 -14.24
C ASP A 39 -11.37 -6.31 -12.92
N TYR A 40 -10.41 -6.33 -11.99
CA TYR A 40 -10.58 -6.94 -10.67
C TYR A 40 -11.46 -6.11 -9.73
N MET A 41 -11.26 -4.79 -9.68
CA MET A 41 -11.96 -3.89 -8.75
C MET A 41 -13.33 -3.44 -9.25
N GLY A 42 -13.53 -3.42 -10.57
CA GLY A 42 -14.60 -2.71 -11.25
C GLY A 42 -14.28 -1.22 -11.44
N ASP A 43 -14.75 -0.65 -12.56
CA ASP A 43 -14.44 0.73 -12.97
C ASP A 43 -14.86 1.78 -11.94
N GLU A 44 -16.03 1.62 -11.31
CA GLU A 44 -16.52 2.57 -10.32
C GLU A 44 -15.61 2.64 -9.09
N VAL A 45 -15.25 1.47 -8.55
CA VAL A 45 -14.38 1.36 -7.38
C VAL A 45 -12.97 1.84 -7.73
N TYR A 46 -12.43 1.41 -8.88
CA TYR A 46 -11.13 1.86 -9.34
C TYR A 46 -11.06 3.39 -9.42
N ASN A 47 -12.04 4.06 -10.04
CA ASN A 47 -12.00 5.51 -10.20
C ASN A 47 -12.04 6.27 -8.87
N LYS A 48 -12.74 5.73 -7.86
CA LYS A 48 -12.76 6.28 -6.50
C LYS A 48 -11.44 6.05 -5.77
N LEU A 49 -10.81 4.89 -5.98
CA LEU A 49 -9.68 4.43 -5.17
C LEU A 49 -8.31 4.61 -5.83
N LYS A 50 -8.24 4.93 -7.12
CA LYS A 50 -6.99 5.09 -7.87
C LYS A 50 -5.89 5.88 -7.13
N PRO A 51 -6.16 7.03 -6.45
CA PRO A 51 -5.07 7.75 -5.76
C PRO A 51 -4.46 6.97 -4.59
N ASN A 52 -5.16 5.97 -4.08
CA ASN A 52 -4.80 5.16 -2.93
C ASN A 52 -4.28 3.76 -3.32
N ILE A 53 -4.12 3.48 -4.62
CA ILE A 53 -3.54 2.22 -5.09
C ILE A 53 -2.03 2.39 -5.15
N VAL A 54 -1.34 1.60 -4.34
CA VAL A 54 0.11 1.67 -4.16
C VAL A 54 0.73 0.35 -4.58
N LEU A 55 1.72 0.43 -5.47
CA LEU A 55 2.61 -0.66 -5.82
C LEU A 55 3.66 -0.78 -4.72
N THR A 56 3.68 -1.92 -4.02
CA THR A 56 4.58 -2.10 -2.88
C THR A 56 5.80 -2.94 -3.20
N GLU A 57 5.63 -3.95 -4.03
CA GLU A 57 6.70 -4.85 -4.46
C GLU A 57 6.62 -5.10 -5.97
N PHE A 58 7.74 -4.96 -6.67
CA PHE A 58 7.81 -5.24 -8.10
C PHE A 58 9.24 -5.59 -8.53
N TYR A 59 9.35 -6.25 -9.69
CA TYR A 59 10.62 -6.40 -10.37
C TYR A 59 10.63 -5.64 -11.68
N ARG A 60 11.78 -5.07 -12.03
CA ARG A 60 11.97 -4.32 -13.26
C ARG A 60 12.70 -5.18 -14.28
N ILE A 61 12.08 -5.35 -15.44
CA ILE A 61 12.68 -6.01 -16.60
C ILE A 61 12.91 -5.03 -17.73
N LYS A 62 13.80 -5.39 -18.65
CA LYS A 62 13.98 -4.68 -19.91
C LYS A 62 13.53 -5.61 -21.03
N GLU A 63 12.41 -5.29 -21.66
CA GLU A 63 11.86 -6.04 -22.77
C GLU A 63 11.87 -5.16 -24.01
N ASN A 64 12.53 -5.61 -25.08
CA ASN A 64 12.67 -4.84 -26.34
C ASN A 64 13.21 -3.41 -26.15
N GLY A 65 14.12 -3.23 -25.19
CA GLY A 65 14.71 -1.92 -24.89
C GLY A 65 13.90 -1.04 -23.93
N VAL A 66 12.66 -1.42 -23.61
CA VAL A 66 11.75 -0.66 -22.74
C VAL A 66 11.74 -1.27 -21.34
N GLU A 67 11.88 -0.42 -20.31
CA GLU A 67 11.73 -0.85 -18.93
C GLU A 67 10.26 -1.10 -18.59
N LYS A 68 9.96 -2.27 -18.05
CA LYS A 68 8.63 -2.63 -17.56
C LYS A 68 8.73 -3.04 -16.10
N ASP A 69 7.80 -2.55 -15.30
CA ASP A 69 7.69 -2.90 -13.90
C ASP A 69 6.61 -3.99 -13.78
N ILE A 70 6.98 -5.14 -13.24
CA ILE A 70 6.06 -6.26 -13.06
C ILE A 70 5.65 -6.32 -11.58
N PRO A 71 4.38 -6.00 -11.27
CA PRO A 71 3.90 -5.93 -9.90
C PRO A 71 3.86 -7.33 -9.29
N ILE A 72 4.35 -7.42 -8.05
CA ILE A 72 4.23 -8.62 -7.21
C ILE A 72 3.13 -8.37 -6.18
N GLU A 73 3.20 -7.21 -5.51
CA GLU A 73 2.25 -6.82 -4.47
C GLU A 73 1.70 -5.42 -4.73
N ILE A 74 0.38 -5.31 -4.62
CA ILE A 74 -0.35 -4.04 -4.62
C ILE A 74 -1.13 -3.92 -3.31
N SER A 75 -1.10 -2.73 -2.73
CA SER A 75 -1.87 -2.39 -1.55
C SER A 75 -2.83 -1.24 -1.85
N VAL A 76 -4.05 -1.33 -1.29
CA VAL A 76 -5.03 -0.25 -1.33
C VAL A 76 -5.44 0.11 0.09
N SER A 77 -5.29 1.38 0.45
CA SER A 77 -5.62 1.89 1.79
C SER A 77 -6.38 3.20 1.73
N ILE A 78 -7.54 3.28 2.40
CA ILE A 78 -8.32 4.51 2.49
C ILE A 78 -8.45 4.85 3.96
N SER A 79 -8.05 6.07 4.29
CA SER A 79 -8.22 6.61 5.63
C SER A 79 -8.75 8.04 5.58
N TRP A 80 -9.61 8.39 6.53
CA TRP A 80 -10.07 9.76 6.74
C TRP A 80 -9.86 10.18 8.19
N TYR A 81 -9.72 11.48 8.40
CA TYR A 81 -9.67 12.04 9.73
C TYR A 81 -11.09 12.18 10.28
N LYS A 82 -11.36 11.56 11.42
CA LYS A 82 -12.58 11.79 12.20
C LYS A 82 -12.23 12.73 13.34
N THR A 83 -12.89 13.89 13.36
CA THR A 83 -12.80 14.83 14.47
C THR A 83 -14.08 14.74 15.30
N THR A 84 -13.94 14.57 16.61
CA THR A 84 -15.04 14.59 17.58
C THR A 84 -14.79 15.67 18.63
N TYR A 85 -15.87 16.28 19.12
CA TYR A 85 -15.84 17.36 20.11
C TYR A 85 -16.46 16.86 21.42
N GLY A 86 -15.86 17.19 22.55
CA GLY A 86 -16.20 16.62 23.87
C GLY A 86 -15.05 16.83 24.86
N ILE A 87 -15.20 16.38 26.10
CA ILE A 87 -14.14 16.45 27.10
C ILE A 87 -13.31 15.17 27.00
N TYR A 88 -12.08 15.29 26.51
CA TYR A 88 -11.12 14.18 26.42
C TYR A 88 -9.90 14.53 27.27
N GLY A 89 -9.16 13.53 27.76
CA GLY A 89 -7.95 13.73 28.55
C GLY A 89 -7.93 12.89 29.82
N ASP A 90 -6.75 12.78 30.43
CA ASP A 90 -6.56 12.20 31.77
C ASP A 90 -5.95 13.26 32.71
N GLU A 91 -5.93 12.95 34.00
CA GLU A 91 -5.46 13.89 35.03
C GLU A 91 -3.97 14.27 34.89
N GLY A 92 -3.16 13.51 34.14
CA GLY A 92 -1.73 13.76 33.93
C GLY A 92 -1.41 14.57 32.67
N ALA A 93 -2.26 14.50 31.63
CA ALA A 93 -2.07 15.21 30.35
C ALA A 93 -2.98 16.44 30.17
N GLY A 94 -3.93 16.66 31.09
CA GLY A 94 -4.94 17.71 31.00
C GLY A 94 -6.10 17.34 30.08
N PHE A 95 -7.08 18.24 29.95
CA PHE A 95 -8.26 18.02 29.10
C PHE A 95 -8.19 18.81 27.78
N ARG A 96 -8.83 18.25 26.74
CA ARG A 96 -8.98 18.83 25.40
C ARG A 96 -10.43 18.74 24.94
N PHE A 97 -10.87 19.73 24.18
CA PHE A 97 -12.24 19.80 23.65
C PHE A 97 -12.44 19.13 22.29
N LYS A 98 -11.35 18.65 21.70
CA LYS A 98 -11.31 18.08 20.36
C LYS A 98 -10.38 16.87 20.37
N GLU A 99 -10.84 15.80 19.73
CA GLU A 99 -10.02 14.65 19.40
C GLU A 99 -10.10 14.39 17.90
N THR A 100 -8.94 14.32 17.24
CA THR A 100 -8.85 13.91 15.84
C THR A 100 -8.15 12.57 15.79
N ARG A 101 -8.77 11.59 15.13
CA ARG A 101 -8.18 10.27 14.88
C ARG A 101 -8.30 9.87 13.42
N VAL A 102 -7.36 9.05 12.96
CA VAL A 102 -7.43 8.43 11.63
C VAL A 102 -8.36 7.24 11.70
N VAL A 103 -9.34 7.18 10.81
CA VAL A 103 -10.26 6.04 10.66
C VAL A 103 -10.09 5.47 9.25
N GLY A 104 -9.79 4.18 9.17
CA GLY A 104 -9.65 3.46 7.90
C GLY A 104 -10.91 2.69 7.52
N MET A 105 -11.13 2.46 6.22
CA MET A 105 -12.16 1.54 5.73
C MET A 105 -11.62 0.11 5.81
N GLY A 106 -11.90 -0.60 6.91
CA GLY A 106 -11.42 -1.96 7.14
C GLY A 106 -9.93 -2.04 7.46
N ASN A 107 -9.29 -3.16 7.11
CA ASN A 107 -7.84 -3.32 7.29
C ASN A 107 -7.09 -2.19 6.59
N LEU A 108 -6.16 -1.56 7.31
CA LEU A 108 -5.40 -0.40 6.83
C LEU A 108 -4.61 -0.68 5.54
N PHE A 109 -4.45 -1.95 5.16
CA PHE A 109 -3.82 -2.40 3.92
C PHE A 109 -4.58 -3.60 3.38
N ASN A 110 -5.32 -3.43 2.28
CA ASN A 110 -5.77 -4.59 1.50
C ASN A 110 -4.66 -4.95 0.53
N THR A 111 -3.95 -6.04 0.84
CA THR A 111 -2.85 -6.56 0.03
C THR A 111 -3.39 -7.52 -1.03
N PHE A 112 -2.91 -7.37 -2.26
CA PHE A 112 -3.20 -8.24 -3.39
C PHE A 112 -1.90 -8.72 -4.00
N TYR A 113 -1.80 -10.03 -4.21
CA TYR A 113 -0.67 -10.66 -4.90
C TYR A 113 -1.03 -10.92 -6.35
N LEU A 114 -0.08 -10.67 -7.25
CA LEU A 114 -0.17 -11.15 -8.62
C LEU A 114 0.35 -12.60 -8.66
N ILE A 115 -0.55 -13.56 -8.87
CA ILE A 115 -0.23 -14.99 -8.99
C ILE A 115 -0.84 -15.49 -10.31
N ASP A 116 -0.04 -16.14 -11.14
CA ASP A 116 -0.46 -16.64 -12.46
C ASP A 116 -1.21 -15.59 -13.27
N ASN A 117 -0.68 -14.37 -13.29
CA ASN A 117 -1.22 -13.22 -14.01
C ASN A 117 -2.60 -12.73 -13.51
N LYS A 118 -3.04 -13.15 -12.32
CA LYS A 118 -4.30 -12.77 -11.68
C LYS A 118 -4.08 -12.21 -10.28
N PHE A 119 -4.80 -11.15 -9.92
CA PHE A 119 -4.76 -10.61 -8.56
C PHE A 119 -5.57 -11.48 -7.60
N ILE A 120 -4.93 -11.90 -6.51
CA ILE A 120 -5.54 -12.66 -5.42
C ILE A 120 -5.40 -11.83 -4.15
N ARG A 121 -6.53 -11.55 -3.50
CA ARG A 121 -6.54 -10.85 -2.21
C ARG A 121 -5.88 -11.71 -1.14
N HIS A 122 -4.89 -11.15 -0.47
CA HIS A 122 -4.34 -11.75 0.73
C HIS A 122 -5.36 -11.67 1.86
N LYS A 123 -5.65 -12.79 2.51
CA LYS A 123 -6.68 -12.90 3.54
C LYS A 123 -6.19 -12.56 4.95
N GLU A 124 -4.88 -12.43 5.16
CA GLU A 124 -4.31 -12.22 6.48
C GLU A 124 -4.12 -10.72 6.79
N ASP A 125 -4.52 -10.30 7.99
CA ASP A 125 -4.44 -8.91 8.43
C ASP A 125 -2.99 -8.58 8.86
N ARG A 126 -2.24 -7.82 8.06
CA ARG A 126 -0.89 -7.34 8.42
C ARG A 126 -0.85 -6.52 9.72
N THR A 127 -1.98 -5.92 10.12
CA THR A 127 -2.12 -5.22 11.41
C THR A 127 -1.94 -6.16 12.61
N LYS A 128 -2.30 -7.44 12.48
CA LYS A 128 -2.09 -8.46 13.54
C LYS A 128 -0.63 -8.89 13.66
N GLN A 129 0.15 -8.83 12.58
CA GLN A 129 1.59 -9.11 12.61
C GLN A 129 2.37 -8.00 13.31
N ASN A 130 2.06 -6.72 13.00
CA ASN A 130 2.67 -5.56 13.67
C ASN A 130 2.35 -5.48 15.17
N TYR A 131 1.15 -5.92 15.58
CA TYR A 131 0.79 -6.01 17.00
C TYR A 131 1.59 -7.10 17.74
N LYS A 132 1.85 -8.24 17.08
CA LYS A 132 2.66 -9.35 17.65
C LYS A 132 4.16 -9.06 17.67
N SER A 133 4.70 -8.31 16.72
CA SER A 133 6.12 -7.92 16.74
C SER A 133 6.40 -6.82 17.78
N SER A 134 5.52 -5.82 17.91
CA SER A 134 5.66 -4.77 18.94
C SER A 134 5.53 -5.27 20.39
N THR A 135 4.98 -6.46 20.61
CA THR A 135 4.88 -7.08 21.95
C THR A 135 6.04 -8.01 22.29
N LYS A 136 6.86 -8.41 21.30
CA LYS A 136 8.08 -9.22 21.54
C LYS A 136 9.28 -8.38 21.99
N ASP A 137 9.31 -7.08 21.70
CA ASP A 137 10.39 -6.18 22.11
C ASP A 137 10.16 -5.55 23.52
N LYS A 138 9.27 -6.13 24.33
CA LYS A 138 8.94 -5.64 25.68
C LYS A 138 9.12 -6.68 26.81
N GLN A 139 9.94 -7.72 26.61
CA GLN A 139 10.37 -8.64 27.67
C GLN A 139 11.87 -8.58 27.88
#